data_AF-A0A1H8BCN8-F1
#
_entry.id   AF-A0A1H8BCN8-F1
#
_cell.length_a   1.000
_cell.length_b   1.000
_cell.length_c   1.000
_cell.angle_alpha   90.00
_cell.angle_beta   90.00
_cell.angle_gamma   90.00
#
_symmetry.space_group_name_H-M   'P 1'
#
loop_
_entity.id
_entity.type
_entity.pdbx_description
1 polymer ?
#
loop_
_entity_poly.entity_id
_entity_poly.type
_entity_poly.pdbx_seq_one_letter_code
_entity_poly.pdbx_strand_id
1 'polypeptide(L)'
;MFPGGRQKEHRHSWVKDFLIMGDPTGTKDIDMHKKVWRQVVQPPAGFILDVPERGLGMEKLVIKGGRPLYGNVRISGAKNSALAMIPAALLPDSPTVLENIPEIGDIAVYIEILQKLGVKVASTGKELQIDPSTLQLQPVLDPRVGELRASYYLMGALLGKFHEVTIGLPGGCKLGLRPIDQHIKGFEALGAKVNLKDGVVHIEAPGLKGARIYLDVVSVGATINLMLAAVCAEGITVIENAAKEPEVIDVATLLSSMGAQIKGAGTDVIRIRGGRRLHGCRHSIIPDRIEAGTYMIAAAATRGQVRIEQVIPKHLESVSAKLREMGVQIEEEEESITVSGRDSYASVDIRTLPYPGFPTDLQQPFTSLLTQAHGTSLITDSIYSSRFDHVGQLEKMGAKIQTEGRTAIVRGVTPLAGTQVHAFDLRGGASLIIAGLIADGVTRITGVEKIRRGYERLEEKLNGLGAEIWRE
;
A
#
# COMPACT_ATOMS: atom_id res chain seq x y z
N MET A 1 -53.87 53.95 6.67
CA MET A 1 -52.63 54.03 5.87
C MET A 1 -51.56 53.20 6.55
N PHE A 2 -51.10 52.11 5.92
CA PHE A 2 -49.74 51.61 6.11
C PHE A 2 -48.74 52.67 5.60
N PRO A 3 -47.44 52.70 5.98
CA PRO A 3 -46.50 51.56 6.15
C PRO A 3 -45.55 51.74 7.37
N GLY A 4 -44.55 50.93 7.73
CA GLY A 4 -43.90 49.75 7.20
C GLY A 4 -42.48 49.66 7.83
N GLY A 5 -42.06 48.47 8.27
CA GLY A 5 -40.65 48.08 8.47
C GLY A 5 -40.08 48.03 9.90
N ARG A 6 -39.92 46.82 10.48
CA ARG A 6 -38.63 46.10 10.67
C ARG A 6 -38.78 44.85 11.58
N GLN A 7 -38.05 43.81 11.17
CA GLN A 7 -37.66 42.53 11.80
C GLN A 7 -37.83 42.31 13.31
N LYS A 8 -38.34 41.13 13.70
CA LYS A 8 -37.55 40.02 14.30
C LYS A 8 -38.34 38.70 14.43
N GLU A 9 -37.57 37.62 14.42
CA GLU A 9 -37.81 36.19 14.66
C GLU A 9 -39.12 35.75 15.34
N HIS A 10 -39.74 34.69 14.79
CA HIS A 10 -40.50 33.72 15.58
C HIS A 10 -40.31 32.29 15.05
N ARG A 11 -39.61 31.49 15.87
CA ARG A 11 -39.79 30.04 16.00
C ARG A 11 -41.21 29.75 16.51
N HIS A 12 -41.76 28.59 16.13
CA HIS A 12 -42.68 27.66 16.81
C HIS A 12 -43.36 26.88 15.66
N SER A 13 -43.46 25.55 15.63
CA SER A 13 -44.14 24.62 16.55
C SER A 13 -44.05 23.23 15.86
N TRP A 14 -43.98 22.05 16.48
CA TRP A 14 -44.79 21.53 17.57
C TRP A 14 -44.01 20.39 18.24
N VAL A 15 -44.02 20.39 19.57
CA VAL A 15 -43.56 19.33 20.46
C VAL A 15 -44.80 18.82 21.18
N LYS A 16 -44.90 17.49 21.31
CA LYS A 16 -45.94 16.69 21.98
C LYS A 16 -47.16 16.38 21.11
N ASP A 17 -47.23 15.14 20.64
CA ASP A 17 -48.13 14.14 21.24
C ASP A 17 -47.67 12.72 20.89
N PHE A 18 -48.05 11.76 21.74
CA PHE A 18 -47.82 10.31 21.70
C PHE A 18 -46.57 9.75 22.40
N LEU A 19 -46.63 9.81 23.74
CA LEU A 19 -46.32 8.67 24.59
C LEU A 19 -47.62 7.88 24.79
N ILE A 20 -47.64 6.60 24.42
CA ILE A 20 -48.26 5.47 25.14
C ILE A 20 -48.03 4.19 24.33
N MET A 21 -47.34 3.24 24.98
CA MET A 21 -47.24 1.79 24.74
C MET A 21 -46.39 1.25 23.59
N GLY A 22 -45.32 0.52 23.97
CA GLY A 22 -44.84 -0.65 23.25
C GLY A 22 -43.33 -0.73 23.01
N ASP A 23 -42.55 -1.05 24.04
CA ASP A 23 -41.26 -1.74 23.87
C ASP A 23 -41.56 -3.21 23.48
N PRO A 24 -40.96 -3.72 22.39
CA PRO A 24 -39.98 -4.77 22.60
C PRO A 24 -38.79 -4.70 21.62
N THR A 25 -37.61 -4.39 22.17
CA THR A 25 -36.31 -5.00 21.84
C THR A 25 -36.04 -5.33 20.37
N GLY A 26 -35.51 -4.35 19.64
CA GLY A 26 -34.89 -4.50 18.31
C GLY A 26 -33.39 -4.21 18.31
N THR A 27 -32.66 -4.55 19.38
CA THR A 27 -31.19 -4.43 19.42
C THR A 27 -30.55 -5.61 18.70
N LYS A 28 -30.41 -5.53 17.36
CA LYS A 28 -29.55 -6.45 16.59
C LYS A 28 -28.50 -5.76 15.72
N ASP A 29 -28.70 -4.52 15.29
CA ASP A 29 -27.76 -3.88 14.35
C ASP A 29 -26.55 -3.19 15.00
N ILE A 30 -26.63 -2.81 16.27
CA ILE A 30 -25.53 -2.12 16.97
C ILE A 30 -24.48 -3.10 17.52
N ASP A 31 -24.85 -4.37 17.73
CA ASP A 31 -23.97 -5.35 18.39
C ASP A 31 -23.01 -6.06 17.42
N MET A 32 -23.35 -6.10 16.12
CA MET A 32 -22.50 -6.70 15.08
C MET A 32 -21.25 -5.87 14.80
N HIS A 33 -21.38 -4.53 14.71
CA HIS A 33 -20.25 -3.62 14.57
C HIS A 33 -19.27 -3.73 15.76
N LYS A 34 -19.76 -3.97 16.98
CA LYS A 34 -18.92 -4.20 18.18
C LYS A 34 -18.25 -5.57 18.18
N LYS A 35 -18.90 -6.62 17.66
CA LYS A 35 -18.33 -7.98 17.53
C LYS A 35 -17.18 -8.03 16.52
N VAL A 36 -17.37 -7.42 15.35
CA VAL A 36 -16.30 -7.30 14.33
C VAL A 36 -15.15 -6.45 14.87
N TRP A 37 -15.43 -5.33 15.56
CA TRP A 37 -14.40 -4.53 16.22
C TRP A 37 -13.60 -5.33 17.26
N ARG A 38 -14.25 -6.13 18.10
CA ARG A 38 -13.56 -6.92 19.14
C ARG A 38 -12.68 -8.04 18.58
N GLN A 39 -13.10 -8.70 17.50
CA GLN A 39 -12.34 -9.78 16.85
C GLN A 39 -11.18 -9.27 15.98
N VAL A 40 -11.28 -8.03 15.47
CA VAL A 40 -10.25 -7.41 14.62
C VAL A 40 -9.18 -6.66 15.43
N VAL A 41 -9.49 -6.23 16.66
CA VAL A 41 -8.58 -5.40 17.49
C VAL A 41 -7.77 -6.21 18.51
N GLN A 42 -8.16 -7.43 18.87
CA GLN A 42 -7.38 -8.27 19.77
C GLN A 42 -7.34 -9.73 19.30
N PRO A 43 -6.18 -10.24 18.83
CA PRO A 43 -5.99 -11.69 18.78
C PRO A 43 -6.04 -12.24 20.21
N PRO A 44 -6.55 -13.47 20.43
CA PRO A 44 -6.56 -14.08 21.75
C PRO A 44 -5.14 -14.12 22.33
N ALA A 45 -5.02 -13.75 23.61
CA ALA A 45 -3.76 -13.81 24.34
C ALA A 45 -3.29 -15.27 24.43
N GLY A 46 -2.15 -15.56 23.80
CA GLY A 46 -1.48 -16.86 23.92
C GLY A 46 -1.12 -17.51 22.59
N PHE A 47 -0.28 -16.86 21.79
CA PHE A 47 0.63 -17.52 20.86
C PHE A 47 1.85 -16.61 20.66
N ILE A 48 2.69 -16.52 21.69
CA ILE A 48 4.10 -16.20 21.49
C ILE A 48 4.70 -17.51 20.97
N LEU A 49 4.78 -17.66 19.65
CA LEU A 49 5.71 -18.61 19.08
C LEU A 49 7.09 -18.05 19.36
N ASP A 50 7.67 -18.52 20.46
CA ASP A 50 9.11 -18.46 20.69
C ASP A 50 9.73 -19.32 19.58
N VAL A 51 10.13 -18.68 18.49
CA VAL A 51 10.85 -19.36 17.41
C VAL A 51 12.25 -19.56 17.95
N PRO A 52 12.70 -20.82 18.16
CA PRO A 52 14.06 -21.04 18.58
C PRO A 52 14.99 -20.59 17.44
N GLU A 53 15.81 -19.58 17.69
CA GLU A 53 16.92 -19.17 16.84
C GLU A 53 17.92 -20.35 16.72
N ARG A 54 17.64 -21.28 15.81
CA ARG A 54 18.60 -22.29 15.38
C ARG A 54 19.36 -21.77 14.17
N GLY A 55 20.52 -21.17 14.44
CA GLY A 55 21.80 -21.48 13.80
C GLY A 55 21.87 -21.75 12.29
N LEU A 56 21.17 -20.99 11.46
CA LEU A 56 21.54 -20.74 10.06
C LEU A 56 21.89 -19.25 10.00
N GLY A 57 23.10 -18.90 9.56
CA GLY A 57 23.58 -17.52 9.55
C GLY A 57 22.57 -16.62 8.85
N MET A 58 21.94 -15.70 9.59
CA MET A 58 20.95 -14.80 9.01
C MET A 58 21.64 -13.90 7.98
N GLU A 59 21.20 -13.97 6.73
CA GLU A 59 21.65 -13.13 5.62
C GLU A 59 21.64 -11.65 6.06
N LYS A 60 22.79 -10.99 5.92
CA LYS A 60 22.94 -9.56 6.24
C LYS A 60 23.24 -8.78 4.98
N LEU A 61 22.66 -7.59 4.90
CA LEU A 61 23.03 -6.60 3.90
C LEU A 61 24.03 -5.64 4.53
N VAL A 62 25.21 -5.50 3.94
CA VAL A 62 26.32 -4.72 4.48
C VAL A 62 26.64 -3.56 3.57
N ILE A 63 26.74 -2.36 4.14
CA ILE A 63 26.94 -1.11 3.42
C ILE A 63 28.12 -0.38 4.04
N LYS A 64 29.10 0.02 3.23
CA LYS A 64 30.12 0.99 3.64
C LYS A 64 29.71 2.36 3.13
N GLY A 65 29.43 3.28 4.06
CA GLY A 65 28.89 4.59 3.75
C GLY A 65 29.94 5.60 3.28
N GLY A 66 29.47 6.81 2.98
CA GLY A 66 30.31 7.96 2.59
C GLY A 66 30.58 8.09 1.10
N ARG A 67 29.89 7.32 0.24
CA ARG A 67 30.01 7.39 -1.22
C ARG A 67 28.78 8.06 -1.85
N PRO A 68 28.93 9.20 -2.55
CA PRO A 68 27.84 9.79 -3.31
C PRO A 68 27.40 8.87 -4.47
N LEU A 69 26.09 8.84 -4.74
CA LEU A 69 25.53 8.05 -5.84
C LEU A 69 25.57 8.82 -7.16
N TYR A 70 26.07 8.19 -8.23
CA TYR A 70 26.13 8.79 -9.57
C TYR A 70 25.70 7.81 -10.65
N GLY A 71 24.97 8.32 -11.65
CA GLY A 71 24.60 7.56 -12.85
C GLY A 71 23.10 7.43 -13.03
N ASN A 72 22.69 6.35 -13.72
CA ASN A 72 21.30 6.13 -14.10
C ASN A 72 20.78 4.88 -13.40
N VAL A 73 19.51 4.91 -12.99
CA VAL A 73 18.81 3.75 -12.44
C VAL A 73 17.45 3.61 -13.10
N ARG A 74 17.15 2.39 -13.55
CA ARG A 74 15.88 2.04 -14.19
C ARG A 74 14.93 1.42 -13.17
N ILE A 75 13.74 1.99 -13.07
CA ILE A 75 12.71 1.60 -12.08
C ILE A 75 11.90 0.41 -12.59
N SER A 76 11.60 -0.52 -11.68
CA SER A 76 10.81 -1.71 -11.95
C SER A 76 9.31 -1.40 -11.98
N GLY A 77 8.48 -2.33 -12.44
CA GLY A 77 7.03 -2.19 -12.34
C GLY A 77 6.54 -2.15 -10.88
N ALA A 78 5.46 -1.40 -10.67
CA ALA A 78 4.86 -1.16 -9.38
C ALA A 78 4.43 -2.45 -8.70
N LYS A 79 5.07 -2.77 -7.56
CA LYS A 79 4.66 -3.89 -6.70
C LYS A 79 3.16 -3.84 -6.40
N ASN A 80 2.69 -2.67 -5.97
CA ASN A 80 1.32 -2.53 -5.46
C ASN A 80 0.26 -2.65 -6.58
N SER A 81 0.60 -2.31 -7.84
CA SER A 81 -0.21 -2.64 -9.01
C SER A 81 -0.18 -4.15 -9.28
N ALA A 82 1.02 -4.74 -9.37
CA ALA A 82 1.20 -6.15 -9.68
C ALA A 82 0.41 -7.07 -8.73
N LEU A 83 0.47 -6.80 -7.42
CA LEU A 83 -0.24 -7.56 -6.40
C LEU A 83 -1.77 -7.47 -6.51
N ALA A 84 -2.31 -6.40 -7.09
CA ALA A 84 -3.74 -6.25 -7.34
C ALA A 84 -4.17 -6.88 -8.68
N MET A 85 -3.30 -6.80 -9.70
CA MET A 85 -3.58 -7.29 -11.05
C MET A 85 -3.51 -8.81 -11.17
N ILE A 86 -2.65 -9.47 -10.40
CA ILE A 86 -2.56 -10.93 -10.39
C ILE A 86 -3.91 -11.58 -10.04
N PRO A 87 -4.61 -11.18 -8.96
CA PRO A 87 -5.99 -11.60 -8.71
C PRO A 87 -6.99 -11.15 -9.79
N ALA A 88 -6.84 -9.94 -10.35
CA ALA A 88 -7.72 -9.46 -11.41
C ALA A 88 -7.69 -10.35 -12.66
N ALA A 89 -6.52 -10.91 -12.99
CA ALA A 89 -6.33 -11.85 -14.10
C ALA A 89 -7.08 -13.19 -13.92
N LEU A 90 -7.67 -13.44 -12.74
CA LEU A 90 -8.55 -14.59 -12.53
C LEU A 90 -9.96 -14.37 -13.06
N LEU A 91 -10.40 -13.11 -13.20
CA LEU A 91 -11.76 -12.76 -13.60
C LEU A 91 -12.14 -13.21 -15.03
N PRO A 92 -11.33 -12.99 -16.09
CA PRO A 92 -11.69 -13.40 -17.44
C PRO A 92 -11.71 -14.93 -17.61
N ASP A 93 -12.33 -15.41 -18.69
CA ASP A 93 -12.35 -16.83 -19.07
C ASP A 93 -11.15 -17.24 -19.96
N SER A 94 -10.30 -16.28 -20.34
CA SER A 94 -9.13 -16.48 -21.21
C SER A 94 -7.84 -15.89 -20.62
N PRO A 95 -6.66 -16.33 -21.09
CA PRO A 95 -5.38 -15.96 -20.49
C PRO A 95 -5.08 -14.45 -20.53
N THR A 96 -4.50 -13.94 -19.46
CA THR A 96 -3.99 -12.56 -19.34
C THR A 96 -2.47 -12.57 -19.25
N VAL A 97 -1.81 -11.63 -19.93
CA VAL A 97 -0.36 -11.43 -19.86
C VAL A 97 -0.07 -10.10 -19.17
N LEU A 98 0.61 -10.15 -18.04
CA LEU A 98 1.11 -8.97 -17.33
C LEU A 98 2.59 -8.78 -17.65
N GLU A 99 2.95 -7.64 -18.22
CA GLU A 99 4.34 -7.26 -18.52
C GLU A 99 4.88 -6.33 -17.43
N ASN A 100 6.20 -6.18 -17.40
CA ASN A 100 6.92 -5.37 -16.43
C ASN A 100 6.64 -5.79 -14.97
N ILE A 101 6.49 -7.10 -14.73
CA ILE A 101 6.32 -7.64 -13.38
C ILE A 101 7.64 -7.49 -12.59
N PRO A 102 7.61 -6.98 -11.35
CA PRO A 102 8.81 -6.92 -10.51
C PRO A 102 9.19 -8.30 -9.96
N GLU A 103 10.48 -8.63 -9.99
CA GLU A 103 11.01 -9.91 -9.47
C GLU A 103 11.21 -9.84 -7.95
N ILE A 104 10.11 -9.91 -7.19
CA ILE A 104 10.08 -9.76 -5.72
C ILE A 104 9.37 -10.92 -5.02
N GLY A 105 9.69 -11.13 -3.73
CA GLY A 105 9.17 -12.27 -2.96
C GLY A 105 7.64 -12.34 -2.87
N ASP A 106 6.95 -11.20 -2.78
CA ASP A 106 5.48 -11.17 -2.71
C ASP A 106 4.82 -11.68 -4.02
N ILE A 107 5.48 -11.53 -5.17
CA ILE A 107 4.99 -12.05 -6.47
C ILE A 107 5.19 -13.57 -6.53
N ALA A 108 6.33 -14.07 -6.07
CA ALA A 108 6.59 -15.51 -5.99
C ALA A 108 5.53 -16.23 -5.14
N VAL A 109 5.19 -15.67 -3.96
CA VAL A 109 4.12 -16.20 -3.11
C VAL A 109 2.78 -16.26 -3.85
N TYR A 110 2.44 -15.23 -4.62
CA TYR A 110 1.21 -15.22 -5.41
C TYR A 110 1.17 -16.32 -6.47
N ILE A 111 2.26 -16.50 -7.22
CA ILE A 111 2.38 -17.55 -8.23
C ILE A 111 2.10 -18.92 -7.59
N GLU A 112 2.70 -19.18 -6.43
CA GLU A 112 2.52 -20.45 -5.73
C GLU A 112 1.10 -20.63 -5.15
N ILE A 113 0.43 -19.56 -4.74
CA ILE A 113 -0.99 -19.60 -4.33
C ILE A 113 -1.86 -19.94 -5.55
N LEU A 114 -1.66 -19.26 -6.68
CA LEU A 114 -2.46 -19.46 -7.89
C LEU A 114 -2.28 -20.88 -8.46
N GLN A 115 -1.06 -21.41 -8.49
CA GLN A 115 -0.78 -22.78 -8.93
C GLN A 115 -1.51 -23.81 -8.07
N LYS A 116 -1.57 -23.63 -6.75
CA LYS A 116 -2.36 -24.50 -5.86
C LYS A 116 -3.86 -24.38 -6.11
N LEU A 117 -4.34 -23.21 -6.57
CA LEU A 117 -5.73 -23.04 -6.99
C LEU A 117 -6.04 -23.69 -8.35
N GLY A 118 -5.06 -24.36 -8.98
CA GLY A 118 -5.20 -25.02 -10.28
C GLY A 118 -5.05 -24.07 -11.47
N VAL A 119 -4.61 -22.83 -11.24
CA VAL A 119 -4.36 -21.85 -12.30
C VAL A 119 -3.06 -22.17 -12.99
N LYS A 120 -3.05 -22.14 -14.33
CA LYS A 120 -1.82 -22.27 -15.11
C LYS A 120 -1.10 -20.92 -15.12
N VAL A 121 0.12 -20.90 -14.61
CA VAL A 121 0.94 -19.70 -14.51
C VAL A 121 2.28 -19.96 -15.19
N ALA A 122 2.65 -19.11 -16.15
CA ALA A 122 3.95 -19.11 -16.79
C ALA A 122 4.65 -17.76 -16.55
N SER A 123 5.89 -17.80 -16.07
CA SER A 123 6.69 -16.61 -15.79
C SER A 123 8.00 -16.66 -16.57
N THR A 124 8.36 -15.54 -17.20
CA THR A 124 9.66 -15.33 -17.87
C THR A 124 10.52 -14.32 -17.11
N GLY A 125 10.20 -14.05 -15.84
CA GLY A 125 10.85 -13.04 -15.01
C GLY A 125 10.22 -11.65 -15.17
N LYS A 126 10.07 -11.16 -16.40
CA LYS A 126 9.46 -9.84 -16.68
C LYS A 126 8.03 -9.89 -17.21
N GLU A 127 7.59 -11.05 -17.67
CA GLU A 127 6.20 -11.30 -18.04
C GLU A 127 5.62 -12.44 -17.19
N LEU A 128 4.35 -12.29 -16.84
CA LEU A 128 3.56 -13.29 -16.14
C LEU A 128 2.27 -13.55 -16.91
N GLN A 129 2.17 -14.74 -17.49
CA GLN A 129 0.95 -15.23 -18.12
C GLN A 129 0.13 -16.04 -17.12
N ILE A 130 -1.12 -15.64 -16.94
CA ILE A 130 -2.08 -16.25 -16.02
C ILE A 130 -3.26 -16.77 -16.84
N ASP A 131 -3.45 -18.08 -16.85
CA ASP A 131 -4.56 -18.76 -17.52
C ASP A 131 -5.52 -19.36 -16.47
N PRO A 132 -6.68 -18.72 -16.23
CA PRO A 132 -7.66 -19.17 -15.24
C PRO A 132 -8.61 -20.26 -15.78
N SER A 133 -8.41 -20.80 -16.98
CA SER A 133 -9.31 -21.79 -17.60
C SER A 133 -9.46 -23.09 -16.79
N THR A 134 -8.48 -23.40 -15.94
CA THR A 134 -8.49 -24.57 -15.04
C THR A 134 -8.73 -24.20 -13.57
N LEU A 135 -9.04 -22.94 -13.27
CA LEU A 135 -9.37 -22.49 -11.91
C LEU A 135 -10.66 -23.15 -11.43
N GLN A 136 -10.62 -23.72 -10.22
CA GLN A 136 -11.79 -24.28 -9.55
C GLN A 136 -12.05 -23.56 -8.24
N LEU A 137 -13.32 -23.46 -7.85
CA LEU A 137 -13.69 -22.93 -6.54
C LEU A 137 -13.19 -23.87 -5.45
N GLN A 138 -12.29 -23.38 -4.59
CA GLN A 138 -11.78 -24.10 -3.44
C GLN A 138 -11.33 -23.11 -2.34
N PRO A 139 -11.33 -23.53 -1.06
CA PRO A 139 -10.85 -22.68 0.03
C PRO A 139 -9.38 -22.28 -0.11
N VAL A 140 -9.09 -20.99 0.03
CA VAL A 140 -7.74 -20.42 0.01
C VAL A 140 -7.19 -20.35 1.45
N LEU A 141 -6.85 -21.51 2.01
CA LEU A 141 -6.37 -21.66 3.39
C LEU A 141 -4.85 -21.85 3.49
N ASP A 142 -4.13 -21.51 2.44
CA ASP A 142 -2.67 -21.61 2.40
C ASP A 142 -2.04 -20.69 3.48
N PRO A 143 -1.11 -21.18 4.32
CA PRO A 143 -0.46 -20.37 5.34
C PRO A 143 0.19 -19.09 4.79
N ARG A 144 0.65 -19.09 3.54
CA ARG A 144 1.28 -17.94 2.87
C ARG A 144 0.30 -16.78 2.65
N VAL A 145 -1.01 -17.02 2.71
CA VAL A 145 -2.04 -15.96 2.76
C VAL A 145 -1.80 -15.03 3.96
N GLY A 146 -1.38 -15.60 5.09
CA GLY A 146 -1.00 -14.84 6.29
C GLY A 146 0.32 -14.07 6.15
N GLU A 147 1.18 -14.43 5.20
CA GLU A 147 2.47 -13.76 4.96
C GLU A 147 2.32 -12.56 4.02
N LEU A 148 1.31 -12.60 3.16
CA LEU A 148 1.02 -11.60 2.14
C LEU A 148 -0.30 -10.89 2.41
N ARG A 149 -0.26 -9.64 2.89
CA ARG A 149 -1.48 -8.86 3.11
C ARG A 149 -2.35 -8.72 1.85
N ALA A 150 -1.71 -8.55 0.69
CA ALA A 150 -2.39 -8.34 -0.57
C ALA A 150 -3.24 -9.55 -1.01
N SER A 151 -3.07 -10.72 -0.39
CA SER A 151 -3.92 -11.91 -0.63
C SER A 151 -5.41 -11.63 -0.51
N TYR A 152 -5.82 -10.60 0.25
CA TYR A 152 -7.20 -10.15 0.34
C TYR A 152 -7.84 -9.77 -1.00
N TYR A 153 -7.08 -9.54 -2.08
CA TYR A 153 -7.60 -9.20 -3.41
C TYR A 153 -8.21 -10.42 -4.08
N LEU A 154 -7.83 -11.62 -3.62
CA LEU A 154 -8.51 -12.86 -3.97
C LEU A 154 -9.95 -12.87 -3.46
N MET A 155 -10.28 -12.15 -2.38
CA MET A 155 -11.67 -12.04 -1.91
C MET A 155 -12.56 -11.43 -2.99
N GLY A 156 -12.21 -10.23 -3.50
CA GLY A 156 -13.00 -9.55 -4.52
C GLY A 156 -13.01 -10.31 -5.86
N ALA A 157 -11.86 -10.83 -6.28
CA ALA A 157 -11.75 -11.57 -7.54
C ALA A 157 -12.55 -12.89 -7.54
N LEU A 158 -12.39 -13.72 -6.51
CA LEU A 158 -13.08 -15.00 -6.42
C LEU A 158 -14.58 -14.82 -6.12
N LEU A 159 -14.94 -13.84 -5.28
CA LEU A 159 -16.36 -13.49 -5.08
C LEU A 159 -17.01 -13.01 -6.38
N GLY A 160 -16.31 -12.20 -7.19
CA GLY A 160 -16.80 -11.79 -8.50
C GLY A 160 -17.03 -12.97 -9.45
N LYS A 161 -16.08 -13.91 -9.49
CA LYS A 161 -16.09 -15.04 -10.43
C LYS A 161 -17.01 -16.19 -10.04
N PHE A 162 -17.02 -16.56 -8.76
CA PHE A 162 -17.71 -17.75 -8.25
C PHE A 162 -18.90 -17.42 -7.35
N HIS A 163 -19.10 -16.15 -7.01
CA HIS A 163 -20.10 -15.71 -6.02
C HIS A 163 -19.87 -16.26 -4.61
N GLU A 164 -18.72 -16.91 -4.39
CA GLU A 164 -18.33 -17.49 -3.12
C GLU A 164 -16.79 -17.44 -2.98
N VAL A 165 -16.31 -17.20 -1.76
CA VAL A 165 -14.90 -17.34 -1.42
C VAL A 165 -14.73 -17.70 0.05
N THR A 166 -13.84 -18.64 0.33
CA THR A 166 -13.37 -18.96 1.68
C THR A 166 -11.85 -18.73 1.72
N ILE A 167 -11.37 -17.86 2.60
CA ILE A 167 -9.95 -17.47 2.64
C ILE A 167 -9.48 -17.18 4.07
N GLY A 168 -8.23 -17.54 4.38
CA GLY A 168 -7.61 -17.17 5.65
C GLY A 168 -7.45 -15.65 5.79
N LEU A 169 -7.40 -15.14 7.02
CA LEU A 169 -7.18 -13.70 7.25
C LEU A 169 -5.83 -13.25 6.68
N PRO A 170 -5.79 -12.12 5.95
CA PRO A 170 -4.55 -11.57 5.42
C PRO A 170 -3.65 -11.06 6.55
N GLY A 171 -2.34 -11.34 6.49
CA GLY A 171 -1.36 -10.81 7.45
C GLY A 171 -0.42 -9.78 6.85
N GLY A 172 0.89 -10.06 6.79
CA GLY A 172 1.94 -9.16 6.29
C GLY A 172 2.67 -8.31 7.35
N CYS A 173 3.35 -7.22 6.95
CA CYS A 173 4.19 -6.40 7.85
C CYS A 173 3.38 -5.78 9.00
N LYS A 174 3.90 -5.74 10.22
CA LYS A 174 3.21 -5.13 11.36
C LYS A 174 3.34 -3.60 11.32
N LEU A 175 2.46 -2.93 10.57
CA LEU A 175 2.43 -1.45 10.46
C LEU A 175 1.41 -0.78 11.41
N GLY A 176 0.79 -1.57 12.28
CA GLY A 176 -0.36 -1.18 13.11
C GLY A 176 -1.65 -1.91 12.73
N LEU A 177 -2.79 -1.46 13.28
CA LEU A 177 -4.11 -2.00 12.95
C LEU A 177 -4.46 -1.67 11.50
N ARG A 178 -4.81 -2.71 10.74
CA ARG A 178 -5.24 -2.59 9.35
C ARG A 178 -6.49 -3.45 9.16
N PRO A 179 -7.64 -2.97 9.63
CA PRO A 179 -8.89 -3.72 9.54
C PRO A 179 -9.31 -3.90 8.07
N ILE A 180 -10.18 -4.89 7.84
CA ILE A 180 -10.79 -5.15 6.52
C ILE A 180 -12.28 -4.78 6.51
N ASP A 181 -12.75 -4.03 7.50
CA ASP A 181 -14.14 -3.62 7.69
C ASP A 181 -14.72 -2.91 6.46
N GLN A 182 -13.94 -2.03 5.82
CA GLN A 182 -14.38 -1.34 4.61
C GLN A 182 -14.56 -2.28 3.40
N HIS A 183 -13.82 -3.40 3.36
CA HIS A 183 -14.01 -4.44 2.34
C HIS A 183 -15.31 -5.19 2.59
N ILE A 184 -15.52 -5.63 3.84
CA ILE A 184 -16.71 -6.35 4.29
C ILE A 184 -17.96 -5.53 4.02
N LYS A 185 -17.97 -4.26 4.48
CA LYS A 185 -19.06 -3.31 4.26
C LYS A 185 -19.45 -3.19 2.79
N GLY A 186 -18.46 -3.09 1.90
CA GLY A 186 -18.72 -2.97 0.48
C GLY A 186 -19.19 -4.29 -0.16
N PHE A 187 -18.68 -5.44 0.25
CA PHE A 187 -19.20 -6.74 -0.21
C PHE A 187 -20.64 -6.97 0.22
N GLU A 188 -20.99 -6.62 1.46
CA GLU A 188 -22.37 -6.68 1.96
C GLU A 188 -23.30 -5.75 1.19
N ALA A 189 -22.85 -4.54 0.86
CA ALA A 189 -23.59 -3.61 0.02
C ALA A 189 -23.85 -4.17 -1.40
N LEU A 190 -22.94 -5.00 -1.93
CA LEU A 190 -23.13 -5.71 -3.21
C LEU A 190 -24.04 -6.95 -3.09
N GLY A 191 -24.60 -7.21 -1.90
CA GLY A 191 -25.51 -8.33 -1.66
C GLY A 191 -24.83 -9.61 -1.15
N ALA A 192 -23.56 -9.55 -0.76
CA ALA A 192 -22.87 -10.69 -0.15
C ALA A 192 -23.19 -10.80 1.35
N LYS A 193 -23.01 -11.99 1.90
CA LYS A 193 -23.02 -12.27 3.33
C LYS A 193 -21.61 -12.66 3.74
N VAL A 194 -21.09 -11.99 4.77
CA VAL A 194 -19.72 -12.22 5.27
C VAL A 194 -19.79 -12.87 6.65
N ASN A 195 -19.10 -13.99 6.81
CA ASN A 195 -18.89 -14.64 8.10
C ASN A 195 -17.40 -14.72 8.38
N LEU A 196 -16.97 -14.13 9.50
CA LEU A 196 -15.62 -14.27 10.02
C LEU A 196 -15.66 -15.21 11.23
N LYS A 197 -14.95 -16.33 11.14
CA LYS A 197 -14.83 -17.30 12.23
C LYS A 197 -13.44 -17.91 12.25
N ASP A 198 -12.83 -17.98 13.43
CA ASP A 198 -11.54 -18.64 13.67
C ASP A 198 -10.41 -18.23 12.70
N GLY A 199 -10.37 -16.94 12.33
CA GLY A 199 -9.35 -16.40 11.41
C GLY A 199 -9.58 -16.74 9.93
N VAL A 200 -10.76 -17.24 9.58
CA VAL A 200 -11.19 -17.52 8.21
C VAL A 200 -12.38 -16.64 7.85
N VAL A 201 -12.31 -16.01 6.68
CA VAL A 201 -13.40 -15.24 6.09
C VAL A 201 -14.11 -16.10 5.07
N HIS A 202 -15.41 -16.30 5.26
CA HIS A 202 -16.31 -16.90 4.29
C HIS A 202 -17.25 -15.83 3.76
N ILE A 203 -17.29 -15.66 2.44
CA ILE A 203 -18.14 -14.69 1.75
C ILE A 203 -18.94 -15.41 0.69
N GLU A 204 -20.27 -15.28 0.73
CA GLU A 204 -21.19 -15.89 -0.23
C GLU A 204 -22.18 -14.84 -0.72
N ALA A 205 -22.58 -14.92 -1.99
CA ALA A 205 -23.64 -14.10 -2.56
C ALA A 205 -24.50 -14.97 -3.49
N PRO A 206 -25.84 -14.93 -3.41
CA PRO A 206 -26.70 -15.56 -4.43
C PRO A 206 -26.50 -14.97 -5.84
N GLY A 207 -25.91 -13.77 -5.88
CA GLY A 207 -25.52 -13.02 -7.05
C GLY A 207 -25.16 -11.61 -6.60
N LEU A 208 -24.10 -11.03 -7.17
CA LEU A 208 -23.69 -9.67 -6.83
C LEU A 208 -24.56 -8.66 -7.56
N LYS A 209 -25.03 -7.62 -6.85
CA LYS A 209 -25.82 -6.52 -7.41
C LYS A 209 -25.11 -5.20 -7.20
N GLY A 210 -25.20 -4.33 -8.20
CA GLY A 210 -24.64 -2.99 -8.13
C GLY A 210 -25.27 -2.16 -7.02
N ALA A 211 -24.45 -1.40 -6.31
CA ALA A 211 -24.87 -0.61 -5.16
C ALA A 211 -24.10 0.71 -5.05
N ARG A 212 -24.62 1.63 -4.25
CA ARG A 212 -23.87 2.83 -3.85
C ARG A 212 -23.16 2.57 -2.52
N ILE A 213 -21.85 2.72 -2.51
CA ILE A 213 -20.97 2.36 -1.39
C ILE A 213 -20.17 3.59 -1.01
N TYR A 214 -20.33 4.06 0.22
CA TYR A 214 -19.51 5.14 0.79
C TYR A 214 -18.44 4.54 1.71
N LEU A 215 -17.17 4.78 1.39
CA LEU A 215 -16.05 4.36 2.24
C LEU A 215 -15.83 5.37 3.36
N ASP A 216 -15.83 4.91 4.61
CA ASP A 216 -15.69 5.78 5.79
C ASP A 216 -14.27 6.36 5.90
N VAL A 217 -13.30 5.63 5.34
CA VAL A 217 -11.89 6.03 5.21
C VAL A 217 -11.40 5.68 3.82
N VAL A 218 -10.52 6.51 3.27
CA VAL A 218 -9.87 6.21 1.98
C VAL A 218 -9.01 4.94 2.14
N SER A 219 -9.36 3.90 1.40
CA SER A 219 -8.67 2.61 1.45
C SER A 219 -8.39 2.12 0.03
N VAL A 220 -7.10 2.06 -0.32
CA VAL A 220 -6.63 1.49 -1.60
C VAL A 220 -7.11 0.05 -1.75
N GLY A 221 -6.92 -0.74 -0.69
CA GLY A 221 -7.32 -2.13 -0.65
C GLY A 221 -8.81 -2.33 -0.88
N ALA A 222 -9.65 -1.58 -0.17
CA ALA A 222 -11.10 -1.72 -0.30
C ALA A 222 -11.57 -1.23 -1.66
N THR A 223 -11.07 -0.09 -2.14
CA THR A 223 -11.43 0.46 -3.46
C THR A 223 -11.16 -0.57 -4.58
N ILE A 224 -9.96 -1.17 -4.59
CA ILE A 224 -9.59 -2.18 -5.58
C ILE A 224 -10.44 -3.45 -5.42
N ASN A 225 -10.58 -3.99 -4.20
CA ASN A 225 -11.36 -5.21 -3.99
C ASN A 225 -12.82 -5.08 -4.43
N LEU A 226 -13.44 -3.95 -4.11
CA LEU A 226 -14.80 -3.65 -4.51
C LEU A 226 -14.90 -3.46 -6.02
N MET A 227 -13.89 -2.86 -6.65
CA MET A 227 -13.83 -2.77 -8.10
C MET A 227 -13.75 -4.16 -8.76
N LEU A 228 -12.92 -5.07 -8.23
CA LEU A 228 -12.81 -6.46 -8.72
C LEU A 228 -14.13 -7.23 -8.61
N ALA A 229 -14.89 -7.04 -7.53
CA ALA A 229 -16.21 -7.68 -7.39
C ALA A 229 -17.28 -6.99 -8.25
N ALA A 230 -17.28 -5.66 -8.31
CA ALA A 230 -18.32 -4.86 -8.96
C ALA A 230 -18.33 -5.00 -10.49
N VAL A 231 -17.21 -5.33 -11.13
CA VAL A 231 -17.21 -5.60 -12.58
C VAL A 231 -18.04 -6.84 -12.95
N CYS A 232 -18.21 -7.77 -12.01
CA CYS A 232 -19.05 -8.96 -12.16
C CYS A 232 -20.49 -8.75 -11.65
N ALA A 233 -20.75 -7.68 -10.89
CA ALA A 233 -22.06 -7.42 -10.28
C ALA A 233 -23.10 -6.93 -11.32
N GLU A 234 -24.35 -7.40 -11.20
CA GLU A 234 -25.44 -6.95 -12.05
C GLU A 234 -25.84 -5.51 -11.71
N GLY A 235 -25.76 -4.61 -12.69
CA GLY A 235 -26.19 -3.21 -12.55
C GLY A 235 -25.04 -2.22 -12.40
N ILE A 236 -25.29 -1.12 -11.70
CA ILE A 236 -24.34 -0.02 -11.53
C ILE A 236 -23.87 0.03 -10.08
N THR A 237 -22.56 -0.05 -9.87
CA THR A 237 -21.90 0.23 -8.60
C THR A 237 -21.31 1.63 -8.61
N VAL A 238 -21.47 2.36 -7.51
CA VAL A 238 -20.84 3.66 -7.28
C VAL A 238 -20.06 3.60 -5.98
N ILE A 239 -18.73 3.72 -6.05
CA ILE A 239 -17.85 3.78 -4.89
C ILE A 239 -17.49 5.24 -4.65
N GLU A 240 -17.89 5.77 -3.50
CA GLU A 240 -17.64 7.15 -3.06
C GLU A 240 -16.54 7.18 -2.00
N ASN A 241 -15.82 8.30 -1.96
CA ASN A 241 -14.58 8.45 -1.18
C ASN A 241 -13.53 7.39 -1.58
N ALA A 242 -13.46 7.10 -2.88
CA ALA A 242 -12.55 6.13 -3.45
C ALA A 242 -11.08 6.58 -3.37
N ALA A 243 -10.20 5.60 -3.26
CA ALA A 243 -8.75 5.78 -3.38
C ALA A 243 -8.37 6.26 -4.79
N LYS A 244 -7.40 7.18 -4.87
CA LYS A 244 -7.01 7.88 -6.11
C LYS A 244 -5.62 7.51 -6.60
N GLU A 245 -4.97 6.61 -5.88
CA GLU A 245 -3.62 6.16 -6.11
C GLU A 245 -3.42 5.68 -7.56
N PRO A 246 -2.23 5.92 -8.17
CA PRO A 246 -1.92 5.44 -9.51
C PRO A 246 -2.19 3.95 -9.71
N GLU A 247 -1.97 3.14 -8.67
CA GLU A 247 -2.23 1.70 -8.70
C GLU A 247 -3.72 1.35 -8.85
N VAL A 248 -4.63 2.20 -8.32
CA VAL A 248 -6.08 2.04 -8.52
C VAL A 248 -6.46 2.33 -9.98
N ILE A 249 -5.86 3.38 -10.55
CA ILE A 249 -6.05 3.75 -11.96
C ILE A 249 -5.55 2.62 -12.86
N ASP A 250 -4.39 2.05 -12.56
CA ASP A 250 -3.77 0.98 -13.33
C ASP A 250 -4.65 -0.29 -13.35
N VAL A 251 -5.19 -0.70 -12.19
CA VAL A 251 -6.14 -1.82 -12.13
C VAL A 251 -7.43 -1.50 -12.90
N ALA A 252 -7.95 -0.28 -12.81
CA ALA A 252 -9.13 0.12 -13.59
C ALA A 252 -8.87 0.07 -15.10
N THR A 253 -7.67 0.45 -15.53
CA THR A 253 -7.22 0.35 -16.93
C THR A 253 -7.17 -1.11 -17.38
N LEU A 254 -6.54 -2.01 -16.61
CA LEU A 254 -6.53 -3.45 -16.89
C LEU A 254 -7.95 -4.01 -17.06
N LEU A 255 -8.83 -3.76 -16.08
CA LEU A 255 -10.20 -4.24 -16.12
C LEU A 255 -10.98 -3.68 -17.31
N SER A 256 -10.74 -2.42 -17.68
CA SER A 256 -11.35 -1.81 -18.86
C SER A 256 -10.85 -2.46 -20.16
N SER A 257 -9.56 -2.79 -20.25
CA SER A 257 -8.97 -3.57 -21.35
C SER A 257 -9.52 -4.99 -21.43
N MET A 258 -9.97 -5.56 -20.31
CA MET A 258 -10.70 -6.83 -20.26
C MET A 258 -12.19 -6.71 -20.66
N GLY A 259 -12.68 -5.49 -20.93
CA GLY A 259 -14.06 -5.22 -21.34
C GLY A 259 -14.99 -4.66 -20.26
N ALA A 260 -14.47 -4.37 -19.06
CA ALA A 260 -15.25 -3.72 -18.01
C ALA A 260 -15.60 -2.26 -18.37
N GLN A 261 -16.68 -1.74 -17.78
CA GLN A 261 -17.06 -0.33 -17.93
C GLN A 261 -16.84 0.41 -16.61
N ILE A 262 -15.69 1.07 -16.50
CA ILE A 262 -15.26 1.80 -15.31
C ILE A 262 -15.04 3.27 -15.68
N LYS A 263 -15.56 4.19 -14.87
CA LYS A 263 -15.35 5.64 -15.01
C LYS A 263 -15.00 6.26 -13.66
N GLY A 264 -14.17 7.30 -13.68
CA GLY A 264 -13.84 8.08 -12.48
C GLY A 264 -12.70 7.52 -11.63
N ALA A 265 -11.96 6.50 -12.10
CA ALA A 265 -10.71 6.10 -11.46
C ALA A 265 -9.73 7.29 -11.41
N GLY A 266 -9.07 7.51 -10.27
CA GLY A 266 -8.28 8.71 -9.99
C GLY A 266 -9.09 9.89 -9.44
N THR A 267 -10.43 9.76 -9.34
CA THR A 267 -11.32 10.72 -8.66
C THR A 267 -11.86 10.12 -7.36
N ASP A 268 -12.60 10.90 -6.59
CA ASP A 268 -13.26 10.47 -5.35
C ASP A 268 -14.50 9.58 -5.59
N VAL A 269 -14.97 9.47 -6.84
CA VAL A 269 -16.14 8.66 -7.20
C VAL A 269 -15.85 7.76 -8.40
N ILE A 270 -15.85 6.45 -8.17
CA ILE A 270 -15.71 5.44 -9.22
C ILE A 270 -17.08 4.85 -9.53
N ARG A 271 -17.46 4.84 -10.81
CA ARG A 271 -18.71 4.25 -11.32
C ARG A 271 -18.40 3.05 -12.20
N ILE A 272 -19.03 1.91 -11.89
CA ILE A 272 -18.78 0.63 -12.54
C ILE A 272 -20.12 0.09 -13.03
N ARG A 273 -20.21 -0.26 -14.32
CA ARG A 273 -21.35 -1.05 -14.83
C ARG A 273 -20.88 -2.49 -15.04
N GLY A 274 -21.32 -3.39 -14.17
CA GLY A 274 -20.92 -4.79 -14.19
C GLY A 274 -21.87 -5.69 -14.98
N GLY A 275 -21.63 -7.00 -14.88
CA GLY A 275 -22.44 -8.05 -15.51
C GLY A 275 -22.02 -8.42 -16.94
N ARG A 276 -20.85 -7.97 -17.39
CA ARG A 276 -20.28 -8.31 -18.70
C ARG A 276 -19.26 -9.42 -18.57
N ARG A 277 -19.18 -10.29 -19.59
CA ARG A 277 -18.06 -11.24 -19.70
C ARG A 277 -16.76 -10.48 -19.98
N LEU A 278 -15.75 -10.80 -19.19
CA LEU A 278 -14.40 -10.28 -19.33
C LEU A 278 -13.55 -11.23 -20.17
N HIS A 279 -12.58 -10.67 -20.88
CA HIS A 279 -11.63 -11.40 -21.71
C HIS A 279 -10.21 -11.05 -21.29
N GLY A 280 -9.32 -12.03 -21.40
CA GLY A 280 -7.90 -11.84 -21.17
C GLY A 280 -7.32 -10.84 -22.16
N CYS A 281 -6.30 -10.11 -21.69
CA CYS A 281 -5.60 -9.09 -22.47
C CYS A 281 -4.11 -9.08 -22.12
N ARG A 282 -3.35 -8.22 -22.79
CA ARG A 282 -1.97 -7.91 -22.41
C ARG A 282 -1.94 -6.52 -21.77
N HIS A 283 -1.24 -6.38 -20.65
CA HIS A 283 -1.14 -5.12 -19.91
C HIS A 283 0.26 -4.97 -19.31
N SER A 284 0.84 -3.79 -19.45
CA SER A 284 2.14 -3.47 -18.86
C SER A 284 1.95 -2.69 -17.57
N ILE A 285 2.55 -3.17 -16.48
CA ILE A 285 2.44 -2.56 -15.16
C ILE A 285 3.16 -1.21 -15.13
N ILE A 286 2.50 -0.19 -14.56
CA ILE A 286 3.10 1.15 -14.41
C ILE A 286 4.39 1.09 -13.57
N PRO A 287 5.31 2.06 -13.72
CA PRO A 287 6.51 2.08 -12.88
C PRO A 287 6.25 2.28 -11.39
N ASP A 288 7.11 1.70 -10.55
CA ASP A 288 7.02 1.78 -9.09
C ASP A 288 7.43 3.17 -8.57
N ARG A 289 6.44 4.02 -8.31
CA ARG A 289 6.67 5.36 -7.72
C ARG A 289 7.31 5.32 -6.32
N ILE A 290 7.19 4.23 -5.57
CA ILE A 290 7.82 4.13 -4.25
C ILE A 290 9.29 3.72 -4.39
N GLU A 291 9.61 2.83 -5.31
CA GLU A 291 11.01 2.55 -5.67
C GLU A 291 11.68 3.82 -6.21
N ALA A 292 11.05 4.50 -7.18
CA ALA A 292 11.54 5.76 -7.75
C ALA A 292 11.81 6.82 -6.67
N GLY A 293 10.82 7.06 -5.81
CA GLY A 293 10.98 8.01 -4.70
C GLY A 293 12.09 7.61 -3.71
N THR A 294 12.32 6.31 -3.50
CA THR A 294 13.43 5.83 -2.66
C THR A 294 14.79 6.20 -3.27
N TYR A 295 14.97 6.01 -4.58
CA TYR A 295 16.20 6.41 -5.28
C TYR A 295 16.36 7.94 -5.34
N MET A 296 15.27 8.70 -5.51
CA MET A 296 15.31 10.17 -5.41
C MET A 296 15.84 10.62 -4.04
N ILE A 297 15.32 10.02 -2.96
CA ILE A 297 15.76 10.33 -1.59
C ILE A 297 17.20 9.87 -1.36
N ALA A 298 17.60 8.71 -1.86
CA ALA A 298 18.97 8.21 -1.74
C ALA A 298 19.99 9.10 -2.47
N ALA A 299 19.66 9.58 -3.68
CA ALA A 299 20.49 10.50 -4.44
C ALA A 299 20.68 11.84 -3.69
N ALA A 300 19.58 12.39 -3.14
CA ALA A 300 19.63 13.59 -2.33
C ALA A 300 20.45 13.38 -1.03
N ALA A 301 20.22 12.28 -0.31
CA ALA A 301 20.88 12.00 0.97
C ALA A 301 22.40 11.84 0.82
N THR A 302 22.82 11.14 -0.23
CA THR A 302 24.24 10.90 -0.53
C THR A 302 24.92 12.08 -1.24
N ARG A 303 24.16 13.16 -1.52
CA ARG A 303 24.63 14.36 -2.23
C ARG A 303 25.22 14.04 -3.61
N GLY A 304 24.65 13.04 -4.27
CA GLY A 304 25.04 12.59 -5.60
C GLY A 304 24.20 13.22 -6.71
N GLN A 305 24.32 12.67 -7.92
CA GLN A 305 23.49 13.03 -9.06
C GLN A 305 23.01 11.76 -9.78
N VAL A 306 21.72 11.48 -9.69
CA VAL A 306 21.12 10.25 -10.23
C VAL A 306 19.98 10.59 -11.18
N ARG A 307 20.01 10.01 -12.38
CA ARG A 307 18.88 10.00 -13.32
C ARG A 307 18.03 8.76 -13.07
N ILE A 308 16.82 8.95 -12.58
CA ILE A 308 15.84 7.90 -12.36
C ILE A 308 14.99 7.76 -13.62
N GLU A 309 15.10 6.62 -14.30
CA GLU A 309 14.45 6.32 -15.58
C GLU A 309 13.25 5.40 -15.40
N GLN A 310 12.35 5.39 -16.39
CA GLN A 310 11.06 4.70 -16.35
C GLN A 310 10.22 5.17 -15.18
N VAL A 311 9.87 6.44 -15.15
CA VAL A 311 8.95 6.98 -14.15
C VAL A 311 7.88 7.81 -14.84
N ILE A 312 6.78 8.02 -14.13
CA ILE A 312 5.75 8.97 -14.53
C ILE A 312 5.85 10.13 -13.53
N PRO A 313 6.45 11.28 -13.89
CA PRO A 313 6.72 12.35 -12.92
C PRO A 313 5.49 12.80 -12.14
N LYS A 314 4.31 12.77 -12.77
CA LYS A 314 3.05 13.12 -12.12
C LYS A 314 2.72 12.24 -10.90
N HIS A 315 3.15 10.99 -10.88
CA HIS A 315 2.96 10.09 -9.73
C HIS A 315 3.88 10.42 -8.53
N LEU A 316 4.89 11.26 -8.75
CA LEU A 316 5.93 11.63 -7.79
C LEU A 316 5.86 13.11 -7.37
N GLU A 317 4.88 13.86 -7.86
CA GLU A 317 4.76 15.32 -7.68
C GLU A 317 4.90 15.77 -6.22
N SER A 318 4.23 15.10 -5.28
CA SER A 318 4.32 15.44 -3.85
C SER A 318 5.73 15.22 -3.27
N VAL A 319 6.45 14.23 -3.79
CA VAL A 319 7.83 13.89 -3.37
C VAL A 319 8.80 14.91 -3.96
N SER A 320 8.69 15.18 -5.26
CA SER A 320 9.48 16.23 -5.94
C SER A 320 9.27 17.60 -5.29
N ALA A 321 8.04 17.95 -4.94
CA ALA A 321 7.74 19.20 -4.25
C ALA A 321 8.47 19.31 -2.89
N LYS A 322 8.46 18.25 -2.08
CA LYS A 322 9.13 18.25 -0.78
C LYS A 322 10.66 18.23 -0.90
N LEU A 323 11.22 17.54 -1.88
CA LEU A 323 12.65 17.60 -2.16
C LEU A 323 13.06 19.01 -2.62
N ARG A 324 12.28 19.66 -3.49
CA ARG A 324 12.51 21.06 -3.90
C ARG A 324 12.41 22.04 -2.72
N GLU A 325 11.43 21.85 -1.84
CA GLU A 325 11.26 22.67 -0.61
C GLU A 325 12.49 22.58 0.31
N MET A 326 13.14 21.41 0.38
CA MET A 326 14.42 21.23 1.10
C MET A 326 15.62 21.90 0.40
N GLY A 327 15.50 22.24 -0.88
CA GLY A 327 16.59 22.79 -1.71
C GLY A 327 17.26 21.78 -2.66
N VAL A 328 16.74 20.55 -2.78
CA VAL A 328 17.25 19.57 -3.76
C VAL A 328 16.93 20.02 -5.19
N GLN A 329 17.87 19.87 -6.11
CA GLN A 329 17.62 20.16 -7.53
C GLN A 329 16.96 18.95 -8.20
N ILE A 330 15.77 19.18 -8.75
CA ILE A 330 14.94 18.16 -9.41
C ILE A 330 14.59 18.64 -10.83
N GLU A 331 15.05 17.89 -11.82
CA GLU A 331 14.75 18.08 -13.24
C GLU A 331 13.84 16.96 -13.71
N GLU A 332 12.69 17.31 -14.28
CA GLU A 332 11.69 16.35 -14.75
C GLU A 332 11.67 16.36 -16.28
N GLU A 333 11.79 15.17 -16.87
CA GLU A 333 11.56 14.89 -18.29
C GLU A 333 10.35 13.95 -18.43
N GLU A 334 9.96 13.59 -19.65
CA GLU A 334 8.74 12.81 -19.90
C GLU A 334 8.69 11.47 -19.15
N GLU A 335 9.79 10.70 -19.18
CA GLU A 335 9.89 9.37 -18.54
C GLU A 335 11.07 9.26 -17.55
N SER A 336 11.63 10.39 -17.12
CA SER A 336 12.75 10.40 -16.18
C SER A 336 12.74 11.60 -15.23
N ILE A 337 13.36 11.43 -14.07
CA ILE A 337 13.63 12.51 -13.12
C ILE A 337 15.11 12.47 -12.75
N THR A 338 15.81 13.58 -12.93
CA THR A 338 17.18 13.74 -12.45
C THR A 338 17.17 14.44 -11.11
N VAL A 339 17.81 13.81 -10.11
CA VAL A 339 17.96 14.36 -8.76
C VAL A 339 19.42 14.68 -8.52
N SER A 340 19.71 15.95 -8.25
CA SER A 340 21.04 16.43 -7.89
C SER A 340 21.03 16.95 -6.46
N GLY A 341 21.83 16.31 -5.61
CA GLY A 341 22.00 16.72 -4.23
C GLY A 341 22.75 18.05 -4.09
N ARG A 342 22.68 18.63 -2.90
CA ARG A 342 23.34 19.89 -2.53
C ARG A 342 24.15 19.74 -1.25
N ASP A 343 24.99 20.73 -0.97
CA ASP A 343 25.84 20.75 0.23
C ASP A 343 25.07 20.95 1.53
N SER A 344 23.88 21.56 1.47
CA SER A 344 23.01 21.81 2.61
C SER A 344 21.55 21.71 2.21
N TYR A 345 20.72 21.31 3.18
CA TYR A 345 19.26 21.23 3.02
C TYR A 345 18.55 21.98 4.13
N ALA A 346 17.43 22.62 3.81
CA ALA A 346 16.50 23.15 4.78
C ALA A 346 15.69 22.02 5.44
N SER A 347 15.32 22.22 6.70
CA SER A 347 14.30 21.38 7.34
C SER A 347 12.94 21.60 6.69
N VAL A 348 12.14 20.53 6.61
CA VAL A 348 10.78 20.57 6.06
C VAL A 348 9.84 19.70 6.87
N ASP A 349 8.57 20.04 6.86
CA ASP A 349 7.54 19.24 7.49
C ASP A 349 6.87 18.31 6.48
N ILE A 350 6.74 17.04 6.84
CA ILE A 350 6.07 15.99 6.06
C ILE A 350 4.80 15.59 6.78
N ARG A 351 3.67 15.66 6.08
CA ARG A 351 2.42 15.05 6.51
C ARG A 351 1.96 14.04 5.47
N THR A 352 1.90 12.77 5.84
CA THR A 352 1.39 11.73 4.95
C THR A 352 -0.10 11.93 4.74
N LEU A 353 -0.61 11.67 3.54
CA LEU A 353 -2.02 11.75 3.18
C LEU A 353 -2.31 10.72 2.07
N PRO A 354 -3.58 10.35 1.83
CA PRO A 354 -3.94 9.60 0.63
C PRO A 354 -3.52 10.35 -0.64
N TYR A 355 -3.30 9.64 -1.74
CA TYR A 355 -2.90 10.26 -3.00
C TYR A 355 -3.93 11.33 -3.44
N PRO A 356 -3.50 12.52 -3.93
CA PRO A 356 -2.15 12.91 -4.37
C PRO A 356 -1.23 13.49 -3.28
N GLY A 357 -1.57 13.34 -2.00
CA GLY A 357 -0.70 13.77 -0.90
C GLY A 357 0.56 12.92 -0.74
N PHE A 358 1.45 13.34 0.18
CA PHE A 358 2.73 12.67 0.39
C PHE A 358 2.53 11.21 0.83
N PRO A 359 3.13 10.22 0.15
CA PRO A 359 2.86 8.82 0.42
C PRO A 359 3.51 8.36 1.73
N THR A 360 2.72 7.70 2.60
CA THR A 360 3.23 7.06 3.84
C THR A 360 4.37 6.07 3.56
N ASP A 361 4.39 5.43 2.38
CA ASP A 361 5.47 4.50 2.03
C ASP A 361 6.86 5.14 1.87
N LEU A 362 6.92 6.45 1.60
CA LEU A 362 8.19 7.19 1.50
C LEU A 362 8.52 7.98 2.77
N GLN A 363 7.64 8.00 3.77
CA GLN A 363 7.91 8.70 5.02
C GLN A 363 9.13 8.11 5.76
N GLN A 364 9.29 6.78 5.75
CA GLN A 364 10.45 6.14 6.40
C GLN A 364 11.77 6.47 5.66
N PRO A 365 11.92 6.24 4.34
CA PRO A 365 13.10 6.70 3.59
C PRO A 365 13.43 8.18 3.79
N PHE A 366 12.41 9.05 3.75
CA PHE A 366 12.59 10.49 3.91
C PHE A 366 13.09 10.87 5.32
N THR A 367 12.75 10.07 6.34
CA THR A 367 13.26 10.25 7.72
C THR A 367 14.79 10.23 7.74
N SER A 368 15.42 9.32 6.99
CA SER A 368 16.88 9.22 6.91
C SER A 368 17.50 10.48 6.28
N LEU A 369 16.91 10.99 5.20
CA LEU A 369 17.34 12.25 4.57
C LEU A 369 17.22 13.44 5.53
N LEU A 370 16.13 13.53 6.30
CA LEU A 370 15.90 14.63 7.23
C LEU A 370 16.93 14.70 8.37
N THR A 371 17.62 13.60 8.68
CA THR A 371 18.76 13.65 9.64
C THR A 371 19.89 14.56 9.15
N GLN A 372 19.96 14.82 7.84
CA GLN A 372 20.97 15.65 7.18
C GLN A 372 20.49 17.07 6.88
N ALA A 373 19.26 17.42 7.24
CA ALA A 373 18.71 18.76 7.03
C ALA A 373 19.06 19.70 8.20
N HIS A 374 19.27 20.99 7.95
CA HIS A 374 19.53 21.97 8.99
C HIS A 374 18.23 22.36 9.70
N GLY A 375 18.17 22.13 11.02
CA GLY A 375 17.04 22.52 11.86
C GLY A 375 16.21 21.33 12.34
N THR A 376 14.93 21.59 12.63
CA THR A 376 14.00 20.57 13.12
C THR A 376 12.91 20.34 12.08
N SER A 377 12.69 19.08 11.73
CA SER A 377 11.68 18.65 10.76
C SER A 377 10.63 17.80 11.47
N LEU A 378 9.37 17.97 11.10
CA LEU A 378 8.27 17.15 11.63
C LEU A 378 7.78 16.17 10.59
N ILE A 379 7.60 14.90 10.98
CA ILE A 379 6.97 13.88 10.15
C ILE A 379 5.71 13.40 10.86
N THR A 380 4.53 13.76 10.36
CA THR A 380 3.25 13.26 10.85
C THR A 380 2.68 12.22 9.90
N ASP A 381 2.53 10.97 10.35
CA ASP A 381 1.87 9.94 9.56
C ASP A 381 0.37 9.88 9.88
N SER A 382 -0.47 10.38 8.96
CA SER A 382 -1.94 10.36 9.13
C SER A 382 -2.59 9.04 8.68
N ILE A 383 -1.83 8.16 8.02
CA ILE A 383 -2.30 6.84 7.56
C ILE A 383 -2.06 5.79 8.64
N TYR A 384 -0.82 5.61 9.10
CA TYR A 384 -0.46 4.61 10.11
C TYR A 384 0.19 5.24 11.35
N SER A 385 -0.41 5.06 12.52
CA SER A 385 0.07 5.68 13.77
C SER A 385 1.37 5.08 14.29
N SER A 386 1.63 3.81 14.01
CA SER A 386 2.78 3.06 14.53
C SER A 386 3.86 2.82 13.49
N ARG A 387 3.88 3.56 12.37
CA ARG A 387 4.85 3.36 11.29
C ARG A 387 6.18 4.08 11.56
N PHE A 388 6.72 3.92 12.76
CA PHE A 388 7.98 4.57 13.19
C PHE A 388 9.00 3.57 13.76
N ASP A 389 8.82 2.27 13.52
CA ASP A 389 9.73 1.22 14.03
C ASP A 389 11.19 1.36 13.55
N HIS A 390 11.41 2.06 12.43
CA HIS A 390 12.76 2.38 11.92
C HIS A 390 13.48 3.43 12.78
N VAL A 391 12.76 4.26 13.54
CA VAL A 391 13.35 5.36 14.33
C VAL A 391 14.34 4.82 15.35
N GLY A 392 13.98 3.79 16.12
CA GLY A 392 14.88 3.21 17.12
C GLY A 392 16.16 2.61 16.51
N GLN A 393 16.14 2.23 15.23
CA GLN A 393 17.33 1.76 14.53
C GLN A 393 18.19 2.92 14.02
N LEU A 394 17.57 4.03 13.57
CA LEU A 394 18.29 5.27 13.24
C LEU A 394 18.93 5.91 14.48
N GLU A 395 18.28 5.86 15.63
CA GLU A 395 18.84 6.33 16.91
C GLU A 395 20.09 5.54 17.31
N LYS A 396 20.13 4.21 17.08
CA LYS A 396 21.35 3.40 17.25
C LYS A 396 22.50 3.86 16.36
N MET A 397 22.18 4.42 15.19
CA MET A 397 23.16 5.02 14.27
C MET A 397 23.53 6.46 14.68
N GLY A 398 22.97 7.00 15.77
CA GLY A 398 23.25 8.34 16.28
C GLY A 398 22.23 9.41 15.92
N ALA A 399 21.16 9.08 15.18
CA ALA A 399 20.13 10.05 14.80
C ALA A 399 19.43 10.65 16.02
N LYS A 400 19.09 11.94 15.96
CA LYS A 400 18.33 12.65 17.00
C LYS A 400 16.87 12.76 16.58
N ILE A 401 16.07 11.79 16.99
CA ILE A 401 14.65 11.71 16.64
C ILE A 401 13.85 11.52 17.92
N GLN A 402 12.70 12.17 18.03
CA GLN A 402 11.75 11.93 19.13
C GLN A 402 10.39 11.62 18.54
N THR A 403 9.75 10.53 18.98
CA THR A 403 8.39 10.17 18.56
C THR A 403 7.38 10.56 19.62
N GLU A 404 6.30 11.20 19.19
CA GLU A 404 5.15 11.55 20.02
C GLU A 404 3.86 11.24 19.26
N GLY A 405 3.17 10.19 19.68
CA GLY A 405 1.94 9.71 19.02
C GLY A 405 2.18 9.34 17.56
N ARG A 406 1.67 10.18 16.64
CA ARG A 406 1.76 9.96 15.18
C ARG A 406 2.84 10.84 14.51
N THR A 407 3.65 11.52 15.31
CA THR A 407 4.63 12.48 14.84
C THR A 407 6.04 12.07 15.26
N ALA A 408 7.00 12.17 14.34
CA ALA A 408 8.42 12.13 14.64
C ALA A 408 9.04 13.52 14.45
N ILE A 409 9.82 13.95 15.43
CA ILE A 409 10.57 15.21 15.45
C ILE A 409 12.02 14.87 15.15
N VAL A 410 12.49 15.21 13.95
CA VAL A 410 13.85 14.90 13.48
C VAL A 410 14.71 16.16 13.60
N ARG A 411 15.82 16.08 14.35
CA ARG A 411 16.76 17.21 14.51
C ARG A 411 18.03 16.94 13.71
N GLY A 412 18.32 17.81 12.75
CA GLY A 412 19.53 17.76 11.95
C GLY A 412 20.30 19.10 12.00
N VAL A 413 21.55 19.13 11.54
CA VAL A 413 22.29 18.00 10.94
C VAL A 413 22.82 17.07 12.05
N THR A 414 22.66 15.76 11.86
CA THR A 414 23.18 14.74 12.79
C THR A 414 24.05 13.75 12.02
N PRO A 415 25.34 13.59 12.37
CA PRO A 415 26.19 12.57 11.77
C PRO A 415 25.69 11.18 12.17
N LEU A 416 25.69 10.25 11.21
CA LEU A 416 25.33 8.86 11.45
C LEU A 416 26.60 7.99 11.47
N ALA A 417 26.60 6.97 12.31
CA ALA A 417 27.68 5.99 12.41
C ALA A 417 27.17 4.60 12.00
N GLY A 418 28.00 3.88 11.25
CA GLY A 418 27.75 2.52 10.84
C GLY A 418 27.73 1.58 12.04
N THR A 419 26.67 0.77 12.12
CA THR A 419 26.47 -0.19 13.20
C THR A 419 25.57 -1.35 12.74
N GLN A 420 25.23 -2.26 13.63
CA GLN A 420 24.25 -3.31 13.36
C GLN A 420 22.83 -2.82 13.62
N VAL A 421 21.96 -2.97 12.62
CA VAL A 421 20.54 -2.60 12.67
C VAL A 421 19.66 -3.72 12.11
N HIS A 422 18.35 -3.62 12.33
CA HIS A 422 17.35 -4.61 11.92
C HIS A 422 16.17 -3.99 11.18
N ALA A 423 15.83 -4.51 10.01
CA ALA A 423 14.68 -4.09 9.23
C ALA A 423 13.40 -4.82 9.69
N PHE A 424 12.53 -4.12 10.44
CA PHE A 424 11.23 -4.66 10.88
C PHE A 424 10.19 -4.71 9.76
N ASP A 425 10.31 -3.83 8.78
CA ASP A 425 9.41 -3.73 7.65
C ASP A 425 10.15 -3.34 6.36
N LEU A 426 9.42 -3.42 5.24
CA LEU A 426 9.92 -3.17 3.90
C LEU A 426 10.52 -1.76 3.71
N ARG A 427 9.77 -0.72 4.10
CA ARG A 427 10.15 0.68 3.84
C ARG A 427 11.04 1.22 4.98
N GLY A 428 10.89 0.69 6.19
CA GLY A 428 11.86 0.86 7.26
C GLY A 428 13.25 0.32 6.89
N GLY A 429 13.32 -0.85 6.26
CA GLY A 429 14.59 -1.37 5.74
C GLY A 429 15.23 -0.46 4.69
N ALA A 430 14.44 0.12 3.77
CA ALA A 430 14.94 1.10 2.81
C ALA A 430 15.46 2.39 3.48
N SER A 431 14.81 2.84 4.57
CA SER A 431 15.32 3.93 5.41
C SER A 431 16.70 3.59 5.98
N LEU A 432 16.91 2.37 6.49
CA LEU A 432 18.20 1.93 7.03
C LEU A 432 19.28 1.79 5.97
N ILE A 433 18.92 1.41 4.74
CA ILE A 433 19.84 1.40 3.61
C ILE A 433 20.32 2.82 3.31
N ILE A 434 19.40 3.79 3.19
CA ILE A 434 19.76 5.19 2.95
C ILE A 434 20.63 5.74 4.08
N ALA A 435 20.29 5.43 5.34
CA ALA A 435 21.11 5.80 6.49
C ALA A 435 22.51 5.18 6.44
N GLY A 436 22.62 3.91 6.03
CA GLY A 436 23.90 3.22 5.86
C GLY A 436 24.76 3.80 4.75
N LEU A 437 24.17 4.31 3.67
CA LEU A 437 24.90 4.98 2.57
C LEU A 437 25.55 6.30 3.02
N ILE A 438 24.94 7.00 3.97
CA ILE A 438 25.40 8.31 4.46
C ILE A 438 26.15 8.25 5.81
N ALA A 439 26.22 7.07 6.44
CA ALA A 439 26.88 6.89 7.72
C ALA A 439 28.40 6.77 7.58
N ASP A 440 29.13 7.15 8.62
CA ASP A 440 30.57 6.87 8.73
C ASP A 440 30.81 5.41 9.13
N GLY A 441 31.63 4.69 8.36
CA GLY A 441 31.95 3.28 8.61
C GLY A 441 30.98 2.29 7.94
N VAL A 442 30.79 1.13 8.58
CA VAL A 442 30.10 -0.03 7.99
C VAL A 442 28.80 -0.32 8.74
N THR A 443 27.68 -0.31 8.01
CA THR A 443 26.36 -0.67 8.52
C THR A 443 26.01 -2.10 8.13
N ARG A 444 25.52 -2.90 9.10
CA ARG A 444 25.04 -4.27 8.87
C ARG A 444 23.56 -4.37 9.15
N ILE A 445 22.76 -4.63 8.13
CA ILE A 445 21.30 -4.68 8.20
C ILE A 445 20.86 -6.14 8.20
N THR A 446 20.17 -6.56 9.26
CA THR A 446 19.47 -7.86 9.35
C THR A 446 17.99 -7.71 8.98
N GLY A 447 17.28 -8.81 8.73
CA GLY A 447 15.87 -8.75 8.28
C GLY A 447 15.74 -8.45 6.77
N VAL A 448 16.74 -8.86 5.98
CA VAL A 448 16.85 -8.56 4.54
C VAL A 448 15.66 -9.11 3.75
N GLU A 449 15.05 -10.20 4.22
CA GLU A 449 13.85 -10.77 3.63
C GLU A 449 12.67 -9.78 3.64
N LYS A 450 12.60 -8.84 4.59
CA LYS A 450 11.56 -7.79 4.58
C LYS A 450 11.76 -6.81 3.42
N ILE A 451 13.00 -6.47 3.10
CA ILE A 451 13.37 -5.52 2.04
C ILE A 451 13.10 -6.14 0.66
N ARG A 452 13.49 -7.41 0.47
CA ARG A 452 13.34 -8.15 -0.80
C ARG A 452 11.89 -8.38 -1.23
N ARG A 453 10.92 -8.09 -0.35
CA ARG A 453 9.50 -8.11 -0.68
C ARG A 453 9.05 -6.95 -1.56
N GLY A 454 9.86 -5.91 -1.76
CA GLY A 454 9.40 -4.74 -2.52
C GLY A 454 10.47 -3.87 -3.14
N TYR A 455 11.71 -4.37 -3.24
CA TYR A 455 12.75 -3.79 -4.06
C TYR A 455 13.39 -4.90 -4.89
N GLU A 456 13.44 -4.70 -6.20
CA GLU A 456 14.02 -5.66 -7.14
C GLU A 456 15.51 -5.34 -7.34
N ARG A 457 16.38 -6.35 -7.16
CA ARG A 457 17.83 -6.25 -7.42
C ARG A 457 18.47 -4.98 -6.84
N LEU A 458 18.06 -4.63 -5.62
CA LEU A 458 18.42 -3.38 -4.97
C LEU A 458 19.95 -3.17 -4.91
N GLU A 459 20.68 -4.22 -4.55
CA GLU A 459 22.14 -4.20 -4.43
C GLU A 459 22.82 -3.97 -5.78
N GLU A 460 22.34 -4.62 -6.84
CA GLU A 460 22.86 -4.43 -8.20
C GLU A 460 22.64 -2.98 -8.65
N LYS A 461 21.43 -2.45 -8.45
CA LYS A 461 21.08 -1.07 -8.79
C LYS A 461 21.92 -0.05 -7.99
N LEU A 462 22.10 -0.25 -6.69
CA LEU A 462 22.89 0.66 -5.84
C LEU A 462 24.39 0.57 -6.14
N ASN A 463 24.95 -0.62 -6.32
CA ASN A 463 26.35 -0.78 -6.75
C ASN A 463 26.58 -0.16 -8.12
N GLY A 464 25.61 -0.27 -9.04
CA GLY A 464 25.63 0.39 -10.35
C GLY A 464 25.66 1.92 -10.27
N LEU A 465 25.19 2.49 -9.15
CA LEU A 465 25.27 3.93 -8.85
C LEU A 465 26.53 4.31 -8.03
N GLY A 466 27.44 3.36 -7.77
CA GLY A 466 28.70 3.61 -7.06
C GLY A 466 28.68 3.36 -5.54
N ALA A 467 27.57 2.84 -4.99
CA ALA A 467 27.54 2.38 -3.59
C ALA A 467 28.52 1.22 -3.37
N GLU A 468 28.92 1.00 -2.11
CA GLU A 468 29.65 -0.21 -1.69
C GLU A 468 28.71 -1.04 -0.80
N ILE A 469 27.97 -1.97 -1.42
CA ILE A 469 26.96 -2.80 -0.76
C ILE A 469 27.09 -4.27 -1.16
N TRP A 470 27.11 -5.17 -0.17
CA TRP A 470 27.25 -6.62 -0.38
C TRP A 470 26.47 -7.43 0.67
N ARG A 471 26.46 -8.76 0.52
CA ARG A 471 25.81 -9.68 1.46
C ARG A 471 26.84 -10.48 2.26
N GLU A 472 26.54 -10.67 3.54
CA GLU A 472 27.30 -11.50 4.49
C GLU A 472 26.45 -12.61 5.09
#